data_AF-A0A1C7DHD8-F1
#
_entry.id   AF-A0A1C7DHD8-F1
#
_cell.length_a   1.000
_cell.length_b   1.000
_cell.length_c   1.000
_cell.angle_alpha   90.00
_cell.angle_beta   90.00
_cell.angle_gamma   90.00
#
_symmetry.space_group_name_H-M   'P 1'
#
loop_
_entity.id
_entity.type
_entity.pdbx_description
1 polymer ?
#
loop_
_entity_poly.entity_id
_entity_poly.type
_entity_poly.pdbx_seq_one_letter_code
_entity_poly.pdbx_strand_id
1 'polypeptide(L)' 'MAAEKKPEETYSSRTERERIGRQTNAGFARVERAETEGSSTNIPTGPIGSKLTEEEIRRRVGQGNFDSAKDDNQTSSINS' A
#
# COMPACT_ATOMS: atom_id res chain seq x y z
N MET A 1 16.71 -19.23 10.76
CA MET A 1 16.17 -18.23 9.81
C MET A 1 16.67 -18.60 8.42
N ALA A 2 15.77 -18.89 7.47
CA ALA A 2 16.18 -19.22 6.11
C ALA A 2 16.64 -17.93 5.42
N ALA A 3 17.85 -17.93 4.87
CA ALA A 3 18.37 -16.81 4.10
C ALA A 3 17.46 -16.58 2.88
N GLU A 4 16.99 -15.35 2.73
CA GLU A 4 16.17 -14.92 1.60
C GLU A 4 17.03 -15.01 0.33
N LYS A 5 16.77 -16.02 -0.50
CA LYS A 5 17.53 -16.23 -1.74
C LYS A 5 17.26 -15.09 -2.70
N LYS A 6 18.31 -14.58 -3.33
CA LYS A 6 18.14 -13.59 -4.41
C LYS A 6 17.29 -14.23 -5.52
N PRO A 7 16.44 -13.46 -6.23
CA PRO A 7 15.56 -14.02 -7.27
C PRO A 7 16.35 -14.75 -8.38
N GLU A 8 17.60 -14.35 -8.59
CA GLU A 8 18.54 -14.96 -9.52
C GLU A 8 18.95 -16.40 -9.13
N GLU A 9 19.00 -16.70 -7.83
CA GLU A 9 19.38 -17.99 -7.24
C GLU A 9 18.19 -18.94 -7.04
N THR A 10 16.98 -18.46 -7.35
CA THR A 10 15.72 -19.18 -7.10
C THR A 10 15.34 -20.09 -8.26
N TYR A 11 15.82 -19.81 -9.48
CA TYR A 11 15.46 -20.56 -10.68
C TYR A 11 16.66 -21.29 -11.26
N SER A 12 16.48 -22.60 -11.48
CA SER A 12 17.51 -23.55 -11.90
C SER A 12 17.97 -23.39 -13.35
N SER A 13 17.23 -22.67 -14.21
CA SER A 13 17.61 -22.48 -15.61
C SER A 13 17.08 -21.18 -16.24
N ARG A 14 17.78 -20.68 -17.28
CA ARG A 14 17.34 -19.53 -18.09
C ARG A 14 15.98 -19.78 -18.75
N THR A 15 15.78 -20.97 -19.29
CA THR A 15 14.53 -21.36 -19.97
C THR A 15 13.34 -21.32 -19.01
N GLU A 16 13.54 -21.77 -17.77
CA GLU A 16 12.51 -21.73 -16.73
C GLU A 16 12.18 -20.29 -16.34
N ARG A 17 13.20 -19.43 -16.19
CA ARG A 17 13.02 -18.00 -15.92
C ARG A 17 12.21 -17.31 -17.02
N GLU A 18 12.53 -17.56 -18.28
CA GLU A 18 11.80 -16.97 -19.42
C GLU A 18 10.36 -17.49 -19.51
N ARG A 19 10.12 -18.76 -19.21
CA ARG A 19 8.75 -19.33 -19.17
C ARG A 19 7.89 -18.64 -18.12
N ILE A 20 8.43 -18.50 -16.90
CA ILE A 20 7.74 -17.85 -15.79
C ILE A 20 7.50 -16.38 -16.12
N GLY A 21 8.50 -15.66 -16.64
CA GLY A 21 8.36 -14.27 -17.05
C GLY A 21 7.23 -14.06 -18.07
N ARG A 22 7.11 -14.93 -19.07
CA ARG A 22 6.01 -14.87 -20.05
C ARG A 22 4.64 -15.12 -19.42
N GLN A 23 4.53 -16.10 -18.51
CA GLN A 23 3.27 -16.40 -17.81
C GLN A 23 2.84 -15.25 -16.91
N THR A 24 3.78 -14.70 -16.14
CA THR A 24 3.56 -13.57 -15.25
C THR A 24 3.13 -12.32 -16.03
N ASN A 25 3.83 -11.99 -17.11
CA ASN A 25 3.48 -10.84 -17.95
C ASN A 25 2.08 -10.97 -18.57
N ALA A 26 1.71 -12.18 -19.01
CA ALA A 26 0.37 -12.46 -19.52
C ALA A 26 -0.72 -12.32 -18.44
N GLY A 27 -0.40 -12.65 -17.18
CA GLY A 27 -1.28 -12.44 -16.04
C GLY A 27 -1.51 -10.96 -15.75
N PHE A 28 -0.43 -10.17 -15.67
CA PHE A 28 -0.53 -8.72 -15.44
C PHE A 28 -1.28 -8.00 -16.55
N ALA A 29 -1.00 -8.32 -17.81
CA ALA A 29 -1.70 -7.72 -18.95
C ALA A 29 -3.23 -7.95 -18.92
N ARG A 30 -3.71 -9.03 -18.29
CA ARG A 30 -5.15 -9.29 -18.09
C ARG A 30 -5.75 -8.41 -17.00
N VAL A 31 -5.00 -8.13 -15.94
CA VAL A 31 -5.46 -7.32 -14.80
C VAL A 31 -5.37 -5.83 -15.11
N GLU A 32 -4.32 -5.38 -15.81
CA GLU A 32 -4.16 -3.96 -16.18
C GLU A 32 -5.18 -3.49 -17.22
N ARG A 33 -5.62 -4.39 -18.11
CA ARG A 33 -6.67 -4.11 -19.09
C ARG A 33 -8.07 -4.44 -18.59
N ALA A 34 -8.19 -5.00 -17.39
CA ALA A 34 -9.50 -5.12 -16.77
C ALA A 34 -9.94 -3.70 -16.44
N GLU A 35 -10.79 -3.14 -17.30
CA GLU A 35 -11.51 -1.91 -17.00
C GLU A 35 -12.25 -2.16 -15.68
N THR A 36 -11.79 -1.50 -14.61
CA THR A 36 -12.60 -1.40 -13.41
C THR A 36 -13.89 -0.73 -13.83
N GLU A 37 -15.02 -1.43 -13.71
CA GLU A 37 -16.35 -0.90 -14.02
C GLU A 37 -16.41 0.55 -13.52
N GLY A 38 -16.76 1.48 -14.42
CA GLY A 38 -16.67 2.95 -14.25
C GLY A 38 -17.50 3.55 -13.11
N SER A 39 -17.87 2.76 -12.12
CA SER A 39 -18.56 3.11 -10.88
C SER A 39 -17.70 2.90 -9.62
N SER A 40 -16.49 2.32 -9.69
CA SER A 40 -15.70 2.05 -8.47
C SER A 40 -14.98 3.27 -7.88
N THR A 41 -14.97 4.40 -8.58
CA THR A 41 -14.39 5.66 -8.10
C THR A 41 -15.48 6.66 -7.73
N ASN A 42 -16.40 6.23 -6.87
CA ASN A 42 -17.23 7.18 -6.12
C ASN A 42 -16.37 7.78 -5.00
N ILE A 43 -15.29 8.47 -5.38
CA ILE A 43 -14.48 9.24 -4.44
C ILE A 43 -15.35 10.43 -4.06
N PRO A 44 -15.77 10.56 -2.80
CA PRO A 44 -16.59 11.69 -2.40
C PRO A 44 -15.77 12.98 -2.59
N THR A 45 -16.05 13.73 -3.65
CA THR A 45 -15.46 15.05 -3.94
C THR A 45 -16.21 16.18 -3.22
N GLY A 46 -17.03 15.83 -2.21
CA GLY A 46 -17.75 16.79 -1.40
C GLY A 46 -16.80 17.65 -0.55
N PRO A 47 -17.32 18.71 0.08
CA PRO A 47 -16.51 19.51 1.00
C PRO A 47 -15.95 18.60 2.10
N ILE A 48 -14.64 18.67 2.31
CA ILE A 48 -14.01 18.06 3.48
C ILE A 48 -14.65 18.63 4.74
N GLY A 49 -15.07 17.74 5.65
CA GLY A 49 -15.66 18.13 6.92
C GLY A 49 -14.72 19.05 7.73
N SER A 50 -15.29 19.83 8.64
CA SER A 50 -14.52 20.72 9.51
C SER A 50 -13.45 19.95 10.28
N LYS A 51 -12.28 20.58 10.47
CA LYS A 51 -11.22 20.03 11.32
C LYS A 51 -11.79 19.78 12.73
N LEU A 52 -11.47 18.61 13.28
CA LEU A 52 -11.84 18.27 14.65
C LEU A 52 -11.01 19.12 15.63
N THR A 53 -11.61 19.51 16.75
CA THR A 53 -10.89 20.14 17.85
C THR A 53 -10.00 19.11 18.56
N GLU A 54 -8.97 19.57 19.27
CA GLU A 54 -8.09 18.65 20.00
C GLU A 54 -8.84 17.84 21.06
N GLU A 55 -9.82 18.44 21.73
CA GLU A 55 -10.67 17.76 22.72
C GLU A 55 -11.47 16.62 22.08
N GLU A 56 -11.99 16.85 20.87
CA GLU A 56 -12.74 15.84 20.12
C GLU A 56 -11.82 14.71 19.63
N ILE A 57 -10.60 15.05 19.23
CA ILE A 57 -9.58 14.06 18.87
C ILE A 57 -9.22 13.23 20.11
N ARG A 58 -8.89 13.87 21.24
CA ARG A 58 -8.59 13.21 22.53
C ARG A 58 -9.70 12.27 22.97
N ARG A 59 -10.97 12.68 22.84
CA ARG A 59 -12.14 11.85 23.15
C ARG A 59 -12.22 10.60 22.27
N ARG A 60 -11.87 10.71 20.98
CA ARG A 60 -11.97 9.60 20.02
C ARG A 60 -10.81 8.62 20.12
N VAL A 61 -9.58 9.12 20.19
CA VAL A 61 -8.37 8.26 20.15
C VAL A 61 -7.90 7.85 21.55
N GLY A 62 -8.36 8.56 22.59
CA GLY A 62 -7.92 8.39 23.97
C GLY A 62 -6.67 9.21 24.28
N GLN A 63 -6.52 9.63 25.55
CA GLN A 63 -5.44 10.52 26.00
C GLN A 63 -4.04 9.95 25.71
N GLY A 64 -3.78 8.68 26.05
CA GLY A 64 -2.47 8.06 25.86
C GLY A 64 -2.05 7.98 24.38
N ASN A 65 -2.99 7.72 23.47
CA ASN A 65 -2.70 7.71 22.04
C ASN A 65 -2.53 9.11 21.47
N PHE A 66 -3.32 10.08 21.96
CA PHE A 66 -3.19 11.48 21.55
C PHE A 66 -1.82 12.04 21.89
N ASP A 67 -1.35 11.80 23.11
CA ASP A 67 -0.04 12.28 23.57
C ASP A 67 1.10 11.57 22.84
N SER A 68 1.01 10.24 22.71
CA SER A 68 2.03 9.45 21.98
C SER A 68 2.15 9.90 20.52
N ALA A 69 1.03 10.14 19.83
CA ALA A 69 1.04 10.55 18.43
C ALA A 69 1.57 11.99 18.21
N LYS A 70 1.56 12.85 19.24
CA LYS A 70 2.15 14.19 19.15
C LYS A 70 3.68 14.17 19.28
N ASP A 71 4.20 13.24 20.08
CA ASP A 71 5.64 13.12 20.35
C ASP A 71 6.33 12.07 19.47
N ASP A 72 5.56 11.28 18.73
CA ASP A 72 6.07 10.36 17.73
C ASP A 72 6.61 11.19 16.55
N ASN A 73 7.88 11.58 16.63
CA ASN A 73 8.69 12.24 15.59
C ASN A 73 8.82 11.37 14.31
N GLN A 74 7.76 10.67 13.92
CA GLN A 74 7.61 9.99 12.65
C GLN A 74 7.68 11.05 11.56
N THR A 75 8.87 11.19 11.01
CA THR A 75 9.05 11.81 9.71
C THR A 75 8.17 11.04 8.75
N SER A 76 7.18 11.73 8.17
CA SER A 76 6.29 11.17 7.16
C SER A 76 7.08 10.91 5.88
N SER A 77 7.98 9.92 5.88
CA SER A 77 8.72 9.52 4.69
C SER A 77 8.19 8.18 4.20
N ILE A 78 7.24 8.26 3.27
CA ILE A 78 6.83 7.12 2.44
C ILE A 78 7.80 6.97 1.24
N ASN A 79 8.73 7.92 1.04
CA ASN A 79 9.71 7.91 -0.05
C ASN A 79 11.04 8.58 0.38
N SER A 80 11.88 7.87 1.14
CA SER A 80 13.32 8.15 1.21
C SER A 80 14.10 7.13 0.41
#